data_AF-A0A969C3W4-F1
#
_entry.id   AF-A0A969C3W4-F1
#
_cell.length_a   1.000
_cell.length_b   1.000
_cell.length_c   1.000
_cell.angle_alpha   90.00
_cell.angle_beta   90.00
_cell.angle_gamma   90.00
#
_symmetry.space_group_name_H-M   'P 1'
#
loop_
_entity.id
_entity.type
_entity.pdbx_description
1 polymer ?
#
loop_
_entity_poly.entity_id
_entity_poly.type
_entity_poly.pdbx_seq_one_letter_code
_entity_poly.pdbx_strand_id
1 'polypeptide(L)'
;MHRLYGRRNDESDFELHCVTHRKNAIYHDYGSGLPDALVPDNMMIEAKLFQIARKLSDKIKDVHVPISGRRFHAYISVGDVSSETARQVLHETLNFRRVKMVVLVNDDIDIFDEEQVLWAIATRTQMNRDALILEDSEGSALDPSLPVGVSKTAKMGIDATWKNVVRPLRNKVPDEVLRRIQKFAREMR
;
A
#
# COMPACT_ATOMS: atom_id res chain seq x y z
N MET A 1 -15.06 2.49 2.83
CA MET A 1 -13.70 2.48 2.19
C MET A 1 -12.84 3.70 2.54
N HIS A 2 -13.24 4.94 2.26
CA HIS A 2 -12.46 6.14 2.62
C HIS A 2 -12.88 6.83 3.94
N ARG A 3 -13.82 6.24 4.70
CA ARG A 3 -14.44 6.81 5.93
C ARG A 3 -15.18 8.14 5.73
N LEU A 4 -15.78 8.34 4.57
CA LEU A 4 -16.67 9.49 4.33
C LEU A 4 -18.03 8.95 3.91
N TYR A 5 -19.09 9.72 4.19
CA TYR A 5 -20.43 9.42 3.70
C TYR A 5 -20.47 9.61 2.18
N GLY A 6 -21.09 8.63 1.50
CA GLY A 6 -21.44 8.78 0.09
C GLY A 6 -22.61 9.73 -0.09
N ARG A 7 -22.79 10.21 -1.32
CA ARG A 7 -24.05 10.86 -1.70
C ARG A 7 -25.14 9.80 -1.77
N ARG A 8 -26.38 10.22 -1.51
CA ARG A 8 -27.54 9.39 -1.82
C ARG A 8 -27.63 9.26 -3.33
N ASN A 9 -27.67 8.03 -3.81
CA ASN A 9 -27.94 7.70 -5.20
C ASN A 9 -29.27 6.95 -5.26
N ASP A 10 -29.95 7.04 -6.39
CA ASP A 10 -31.05 6.13 -6.71
C ASP A 10 -30.43 4.80 -7.14
N GLU A 11 -30.60 3.80 -6.30
CA GLU A 11 -30.16 2.43 -6.56
C GLU A 11 -31.37 1.60 -7.03
N SER A 12 -31.11 0.47 -7.68
CA SER A 12 -32.19 -0.44 -8.09
C SER A 12 -32.85 -1.08 -6.87
N ASP A 13 -34.18 -1.15 -6.89
CA ASP A 13 -34.94 -1.89 -5.88
C ASP A 13 -34.69 -3.40 -6.05
N PHE A 14 -34.52 -4.10 -4.92
CA PHE A 14 -34.42 -5.55 -4.88
C PHE A 14 -35.63 -6.14 -4.14
N GLU A 15 -36.49 -6.87 -4.85
CA GLU A 15 -37.64 -7.56 -4.26
C GLU A 15 -37.22 -8.94 -3.73
N LEU A 16 -37.37 -9.14 -2.42
CA LEU A 16 -37.01 -10.37 -1.74
C LEU A 16 -38.23 -11.30 -1.60
N HIS A 17 -38.25 -12.41 -2.32
CA HIS A 17 -39.36 -13.37 -2.27
C HIS A 17 -39.21 -14.47 -1.19
N CYS A 18 -37.97 -14.90 -0.89
CA CYS A 18 -37.72 -15.99 0.05
C CYS A 18 -36.29 -15.91 0.60
N VAL A 19 -36.11 -16.25 1.89
CA VAL A 19 -34.80 -16.42 2.54
C VAL A 19 -34.72 -17.85 3.06
N THR A 20 -33.62 -18.55 2.74
CA THR A 20 -33.31 -19.86 3.32
C THR A 20 -32.04 -19.77 4.16
N HIS A 21 -31.99 -20.52 5.26
CA HIS A 21 -30.82 -20.56 6.14
C HIS A 21 -30.72 -21.89 6.87
N ARG A 22 -29.54 -22.19 7.41
CA ARG A 22 -29.30 -23.36 8.24
C ARG A 22 -29.92 -23.21 9.64
N LYS A 23 -30.12 -24.32 10.36
CA LYS A 23 -30.43 -24.28 11.80
C LYS A 23 -29.27 -23.61 12.56
N ASN A 24 -29.58 -22.73 13.51
CA ASN A 24 -28.62 -21.89 14.25
C ASN A 24 -27.76 -21.03 13.30
N ALA A 25 -28.42 -20.26 12.44
CA ALA A 25 -27.75 -19.39 11.48
C ALA A 25 -26.92 -18.30 12.18
N ILE A 26 -25.81 -17.93 11.54
CA ILE A 26 -24.96 -16.80 11.93
C ILE A 26 -25.15 -15.72 10.86
N TYR A 27 -25.46 -14.50 11.28
CA TYR A 27 -25.45 -13.33 10.41
C TYR A 27 -24.03 -12.74 10.42
N HIS A 28 -23.36 -12.78 9.26
CA HIS A 28 -22.02 -12.24 9.10
C HIS A 28 -22.12 -10.88 8.40
N ASP A 29 -21.57 -9.86 9.04
CA ASP A 29 -21.57 -8.49 8.56
C ASP A 29 -20.19 -7.86 8.83
N TYR A 30 -19.91 -6.74 8.19
CA TYR A 30 -18.71 -5.94 8.40
C TYR A 30 -19.01 -4.44 8.31
N GLY A 31 -18.27 -3.64 9.07
CA GLY A 31 -18.47 -2.20 9.11
C GLY A 31 -17.81 -1.50 7.93
N SER A 32 -18.59 -0.87 7.04
CA SER A 32 -18.00 -0.10 5.94
C SER A 32 -17.10 1.04 6.45
N GLY A 33 -15.85 1.06 5.98
CA GLY A 33 -14.85 2.06 6.40
C GLY A 33 -14.07 1.70 7.66
N LEU A 34 -14.39 0.58 8.30
CA LEU A 34 -13.55 -0.03 9.32
C LEU A 34 -12.50 -0.96 8.66
N PRO A 35 -11.45 -1.37 9.42
CA PRO A 35 -10.39 -2.23 8.91
C PRO A 35 -10.87 -3.59 8.35
N ASP A 36 -11.89 -4.18 8.96
CA ASP A 36 -12.54 -5.43 8.52
C ASP A 36 -13.01 -5.39 7.06
N ALA A 37 -13.56 -4.27 6.60
CA ALA A 37 -13.96 -4.05 5.21
C ALA A 37 -12.78 -3.81 4.27
N LEU A 38 -11.64 -3.32 4.79
CA LEU A 38 -10.48 -2.92 4.01
C LEU A 38 -9.50 -4.06 3.79
N VAL A 39 -9.28 -4.91 4.79
CA VAL A 39 -8.29 -5.99 4.72
C VAL A 39 -8.51 -6.91 3.50
N PRO A 40 -9.72 -7.42 3.22
CA PRO A 40 -9.93 -8.26 2.04
C PRO A 40 -9.74 -7.52 0.70
N ASP A 41 -10.15 -6.24 0.61
CA ASP A 41 -9.96 -5.42 -0.61
C ASP A 41 -8.48 -5.12 -0.82
N ASN A 42 -7.75 -4.80 0.25
CA ASN A 42 -6.33 -4.48 0.24
C ASN A 42 -5.49 -5.70 -0.17
N MET A 43 -5.78 -6.89 0.35
CA MET A 43 -5.08 -8.12 -0.07
C MET A 43 -5.19 -8.39 -1.57
N MET A 44 -6.36 -8.11 -2.16
CA MET A 44 -6.56 -8.24 -3.61
C MET A 44 -5.76 -7.20 -4.41
N ILE A 45 -5.65 -5.98 -3.88
CA ILE A 45 -4.83 -4.89 -4.46
C ILE A 45 -3.35 -5.24 -4.36
N GLU A 46 -2.88 -5.70 -3.21
CA GLU A 46 -1.50 -6.16 -2.95
C GLU A 46 -1.11 -7.25 -3.94
N ALA A 47 -1.93 -8.30 -4.06
CA ALA A 47 -1.68 -9.40 -5.00
C ALA A 47 -1.57 -8.90 -6.46
N LYS A 48 -2.45 -7.97 -6.86
CA LYS A 48 -2.44 -7.43 -8.23
C LYS A 48 -1.20 -6.57 -8.49
N LEU A 49 -0.84 -5.70 -7.56
CA LEU A 49 0.35 -4.85 -7.65
C LEU A 49 1.63 -5.69 -7.64
N PHE A 50 1.70 -6.70 -6.78
CA PHE A 50 2.81 -7.66 -6.76
C PHE A 50 2.96 -8.33 -8.12
N GLN A 51 1.87 -8.85 -8.71
CA GLN A 51 1.90 -9.44 -10.05
C GLN A 51 2.38 -8.47 -11.15
N ILE A 52 2.01 -7.18 -11.07
CA ILE A 52 2.47 -6.16 -12.04
C ILE A 52 3.96 -5.92 -11.86
N ALA A 53 4.40 -5.61 -10.64
CA ALA A 53 5.79 -5.28 -10.34
C ALA A 53 6.73 -6.47 -10.62
N ARG A 54 6.30 -7.70 -10.32
CA ARG A 54 7.09 -8.92 -10.49
C ARG A 54 7.44 -9.22 -11.94
N LYS A 55 6.63 -8.76 -12.89
CA LYS A 55 6.92 -8.89 -14.33
C LYS A 55 8.11 -8.04 -14.77
N LEU A 56 8.40 -6.96 -14.03
CA LEU A 56 9.45 -6.01 -14.36
C LEU A 56 10.76 -6.35 -13.65
N SER A 57 10.69 -6.97 -12.47
CA SER A 57 11.87 -7.38 -11.73
C SER A 57 11.62 -8.60 -10.86
N ASP A 58 12.56 -9.53 -10.91
CA ASP A 58 12.67 -10.65 -9.98
C ASP A 58 13.27 -10.23 -8.61
N LYS A 59 13.41 -8.93 -8.33
CA LYS A 59 13.86 -8.44 -7.02
C LYS A 59 12.78 -7.83 -6.14
N ILE A 60 11.55 -7.63 -6.63
CA ILE A 60 10.37 -7.30 -5.80
C ILE A 60 10.16 -8.34 -4.70
N LYS A 61 10.22 -7.93 -3.44
CA LYS A 61 10.08 -8.82 -2.30
C LYS A 61 8.64 -8.94 -1.84
N ASP A 62 7.97 -7.80 -1.73
CA ASP A 62 6.63 -7.75 -1.14
C ASP A 62 5.89 -6.47 -1.53
N VAL A 63 4.57 -6.45 -1.34
CA VAL A 63 3.71 -5.29 -1.53
C VAL A 63 2.72 -5.19 -0.37
N HIS A 64 2.57 -3.98 0.17
CA HIS A 64 1.60 -3.70 1.23
C HIS A 64 0.71 -2.50 0.87
N VAL A 65 -0.58 -2.62 1.15
CA VAL A 65 -1.58 -1.55 1.06
C VAL A 65 -2.03 -1.22 2.48
N PRO A 66 -1.45 -0.20 3.12
CA PRO A 66 -1.70 0.07 4.52
C PRO A 66 -3.11 0.60 4.74
N ILE A 67 -3.72 0.23 5.87
CA ILE A 67 -5.06 0.68 6.26
C ILE A 67 -5.12 2.22 6.39
N SER A 68 -4.03 2.87 6.77
CA SER A 68 -3.87 4.33 6.85
C SER A 68 -4.08 5.01 5.49
N GLY A 69 -3.49 4.45 4.43
CA GLY A 69 -3.64 4.83 3.03
C GLY A 69 -4.94 4.33 2.37
N ARG A 70 -5.79 3.66 3.17
CA ARG A 70 -7.03 3.01 2.75
C ARG A 70 -6.77 1.98 1.67
N ARG A 71 -7.10 2.32 0.43
CA ARG A 71 -6.91 1.50 -0.78
C ARG A 71 -6.16 2.25 -1.88
N PHE A 72 -5.70 3.46 -1.57
CA PHE A 72 -5.16 4.41 -2.54
C PHE A 72 -3.64 4.50 -2.49
N HIS A 73 -3.01 4.01 -1.42
CA HIS A 73 -1.56 4.06 -1.25
C HIS A 73 -1.04 2.62 -1.17
N ALA A 74 0.11 2.38 -1.78
CA ALA A 74 0.80 1.10 -1.66
C ALA A 74 2.29 1.31 -1.45
N TYR A 75 2.90 0.38 -0.73
CA TYR A 75 4.33 0.28 -0.53
C TYR A 75 4.84 -0.97 -1.23
N ILE A 76 5.98 -0.87 -1.90
CA ILE A 76 6.60 -1.97 -2.62
C ILE A 76 8.02 -2.12 -2.08
N SER A 77 8.34 -3.32 -1.59
CA SER A 77 9.68 -3.69 -1.17
C SER A 77 10.43 -4.30 -2.35
N VAL A 78 11.66 -3.84 -2.61
CA VAL A 78 12.50 -4.33 -3.70
C VAL A 78 13.96 -4.49 -3.26
N GLY A 79 14.64 -5.52 -3.76
CA GLY A 79 16.09 -5.62 -3.63
C GLY A 79 16.82 -4.58 -4.48
N ASP A 80 18.09 -4.84 -4.77
CA ASP A 80 18.93 -3.89 -5.50
C ASP A 80 18.56 -3.82 -6.99
N VAL A 81 17.89 -2.75 -7.41
CA VAL A 81 17.48 -2.50 -8.81
C VAL A 81 18.06 -1.19 -9.32
N SER A 82 18.15 -1.06 -10.65
CA SER A 82 18.56 0.22 -11.25
C SER A 82 17.43 1.25 -11.14
N SER A 83 17.78 2.53 -11.24
CA SER A 83 16.81 3.64 -11.22
C SER A 83 15.79 3.52 -12.36
N GLU A 84 16.20 2.97 -13.52
CA GLU A 84 15.31 2.72 -14.65
C GLU A 84 14.25 1.67 -14.31
N THR A 85 14.67 0.54 -13.72
CA THR A 85 13.75 -0.50 -13.27
C THR A 85 12.82 0.02 -12.18
N ALA A 86 13.34 0.78 -11.21
CA ALA A 86 12.53 1.40 -10.16
C ALA A 86 11.45 2.33 -10.75
N ARG A 87 11.84 3.17 -11.72
CA ARG A 87 10.91 4.07 -12.41
C ARG A 87 9.85 3.31 -13.22
N GLN A 88 10.22 2.22 -13.90
CA GLN A 88 9.28 1.36 -14.62
C GLN A 88 8.28 0.69 -13.66
N VAL A 89 8.75 0.19 -12.52
CA VAL A 89 7.88 -0.40 -11.49
C VAL A 89 6.85 0.63 -11.00
N LEU A 90 7.29 1.85 -10.67
CA LEU A 90 6.37 2.92 -10.26
C LEU A 90 5.37 3.25 -11.37
N HIS A 91 5.83 3.45 -12.61
CA HIS A 91 4.96 3.77 -13.74
C HIS A 91 3.86 2.71 -13.95
N GLU A 92 4.24 1.43 -14.05
CA GLU A 92 3.29 0.35 -14.34
C GLU A 92 2.35 0.06 -13.19
N THR A 93 2.80 0.20 -11.94
CA THR A 93 1.92 0.02 -10.78
C THR A 93 0.93 1.17 -10.62
N LEU A 94 1.31 2.41 -10.94
CA LEU A 94 0.41 3.56 -10.93
C LEU A 94 -0.66 3.48 -12.04
N ASN A 95 -0.41 2.75 -13.13
CA ASN A 95 -1.46 2.46 -14.12
C ASN A 95 -2.61 1.61 -13.54
N PHE A 96 -2.42 0.96 -12.38
CA PHE A 96 -3.52 0.30 -11.71
C PHE A 96 -4.50 1.32 -11.12
N ARG A 97 -5.75 1.29 -11.60
CA ARG A 97 -6.80 2.27 -11.28
C ARG A 97 -7.06 2.48 -9.79
N ARG A 98 -6.82 1.48 -8.94
CA ARG A 98 -7.17 1.53 -7.51
C ARG A 98 -6.20 2.37 -6.68
N VAL A 99 -4.92 2.44 -7.07
CA VAL A 99 -3.91 3.22 -6.35
C VAL A 99 -3.74 4.60 -6.96
N LYS A 100 -3.41 5.55 -6.09
CA LYS A 100 -3.10 6.95 -6.37
C LYS A 100 -1.66 7.28 -5.99
N MET A 101 -1.10 6.61 -5.00
CA MET A 101 0.30 6.75 -4.59
C MET A 101 0.97 5.39 -4.44
N VAL A 102 2.21 5.28 -4.91
CA VAL A 102 3.06 4.11 -4.68
C VAL A 102 4.43 4.56 -4.19
N VAL A 103 4.92 3.97 -3.10
CA VAL A 103 6.28 4.19 -2.60
C VAL A 103 7.08 2.91 -2.80
N LEU A 104 8.22 3.02 -3.47
CA LEU A 104 9.15 1.92 -3.67
C LEU A 104 10.31 2.09 -2.67
N VAL A 105 10.58 1.06 -1.86
CA VAL A 105 11.63 1.06 -0.84
C VAL A 105 12.52 -0.17 -0.98
N ASN A 106 13.75 -0.11 -0.47
CA ASN A 106 14.60 -1.29 -0.42
C ASN A 106 14.08 -2.33 0.60
N ASP A 107 14.54 -3.57 0.47
CA ASP A 107 14.18 -4.70 1.33
C ASP A 107 14.73 -4.64 2.76
N ASP A 108 15.50 -3.60 3.11
CA ASP A 108 15.87 -3.27 4.48
C ASP A 108 14.80 -2.45 5.23
N ILE A 109 13.74 -2.05 4.54
CA ILE A 109 12.58 -1.35 5.10
C ILE A 109 11.44 -2.34 5.30
N ASP A 110 10.93 -2.40 6.52
CA ASP A 110 9.67 -3.08 6.80
C ASP A 110 8.51 -2.24 6.26
N ILE A 111 7.84 -2.74 5.21
CA ILE A 111 6.71 -2.05 4.58
C ILE A 111 5.42 -2.13 5.41
N PHE A 112 5.37 -2.95 6.46
CA PHE A 112 4.25 -2.98 7.42
C PHE A 112 4.42 -1.94 8.54
N ASP A 113 5.58 -1.29 8.61
CA ASP A 113 5.90 -0.23 9.55
C ASP A 113 6.02 1.12 8.81
N GLU A 114 4.96 1.92 8.89
CA GLU A 114 4.88 3.21 8.20
C GLU A 114 5.97 4.20 8.63
N GLU A 115 6.47 4.10 9.87
CA GLU A 115 7.57 4.95 10.34
C GLU A 115 8.84 4.69 9.54
N GLN A 116 9.12 3.43 9.22
CA GLN A 116 10.28 3.04 8.42
C GLN A 116 10.15 3.47 6.96
N VAL A 117 8.94 3.39 6.39
CA VAL A 117 8.67 3.87 5.03
C VAL A 117 8.86 5.39 4.96
N LEU A 118 8.32 6.15 5.92
CA LEU A 118 8.50 7.60 6.00
C LEU A 118 9.97 7.97 6.20
N TRP A 119 10.72 7.23 7.01
CA TRP A 119 12.16 7.41 7.17
C TRP A 119 12.93 7.18 5.86
N ALA A 120 12.56 6.15 5.09
CA ALA A 120 13.17 5.90 3.79
C ALA A 120 12.92 7.06 2.81
N ILE A 121 11.69 7.56 2.76
CA ILE A 121 11.36 8.76 1.96
C ILE A 121 12.24 9.93 2.40
N ALA A 122 12.30 10.23 3.70
CA ALA A 122 13.02 11.38 4.24
C ALA A 122 14.54 11.34 3.98
N THR A 123 15.14 10.14 3.93
CA THR A 123 16.60 9.99 3.91
C THR A 123 17.18 9.56 2.56
N ARG A 124 16.35 9.08 1.63
CA ARG A 124 16.83 8.49 0.35
C ARG A 124 16.35 9.21 -0.90
N THR A 125 15.45 10.19 -0.76
CA THR A 125 14.82 10.85 -1.91
C THR A 125 15.33 12.27 -2.14
N GLN A 126 15.35 12.67 -3.41
CA GLN A 126 15.38 14.05 -3.89
C GLN A 126 14.19 14.22 -4.82
N MET A 127 13.14 14.91 -4.37
CA MET A 127 11.81 14.83 -4.99
C MET A 127 11.74 15.28 -6.46
N ASN A 128 12.59 16.22 -6.87
CA ASN A 128 12.67 16.63 -8.29
C ASN A 128 13.16 15.50 -9.22
N ARG A 129 13.86 14.51 -8.69
CA ARG A 129 14.43 13.37 -9.42
C ARG A 129 13.65 12.08 -9.15
N ASP A 130 13.33 11.82 -7.89
CA ASP A 130 12.85 10.53 -7.40
C ASP A 130 11.32 10.45 -7.29
N ALA A 131 10.61 11.57 -7.50
CA ALA A 131 9.17 11.55 -7.69
C ALA A 131 8.80 11.34 -9.17
N LEU A 132 7.76 10.54 -9.39
CA LEU A 132 7.09 10.39 -10.68
C LEU A 132 5.66 10.88 -10.51
N ILE A 133 5.25 11.86 -11.31
CA ILE A 133 3.86 12.29 -11.38
C ILE A 133 3.30 11.83 -12.73
N LEU A 134 2.21 11.06 -12.68
CA LEU A 134 1.42 10.72 -13.85
C LEU A 134 0.17 11.57 -13.86
N GLU A 135 0.07 12.45 -14.84
CA GLU A 135 -1.12 13.26 -15.08
C GLU A 135 -2.15 12.46 -15.90
N ASP A 136 -3.41 12.88 -15.86
CA ASP A 136 -4.52 12.30 -16.65
C ASP A 136 -4.66 10.76 -16.60
N SER A 137 -4.35 10.18 -15.44
CA SER A 137 -4.42 8.73 -15.21
C SER A 137 -5.80 8.29 -14.77
N GLU A 138 -6.21 7.07 -15.16
CA GLU A 138 -7.47 6.49 -14.66
C GLU A 138 -7.38 6.28 -13.14
N GLY A 139 -8.24 6.98 -12.41
CA GLY A 139 -8.40 6.92 -10.98
C GLY A 139 -9.64 6.13 -10.56
N SER A 140 -9.80 5.98 -9.26
CA SER A 140 -11.00 5.35 -8.71
C SER A 140 -12.20 6.29 -8.80
N ALA A 141 -13.34 5.79 -9.26
CA ALA A 141 -14.60 6.52 -9.21
C ALA A 141 -15.06 6.89 -7.78
N LEU A 142 -14.47 6.28 -6.74
CA LEU A 142 -14.73 6.64 -5.34
C LEU A 142 -13.54 7.38 -4.71
N ASP A 143 -12.66 8.00 -5.50
CA ASP A 143 -11.68 8.95 -4.99
C ASP A 143 -12.43 10.23 -4.56
N PRO A 144 -12.51 10.54 -3.25
CA PRO A 144 -13.28 11.68 -2.78
C PRO A 144 -12.64 13.03 -3.12
N SER A 145 -11.39 13.05 -3.61
CA SER A 145 -10.75 14.29 -4.06
C SER A 145 -11.13 14.68 -5.49
N LEU A 146 -11.82 13.82 -6.23
CA LEU A 146 -12.25 14.12 -7.61
C LEU A 146 -13.63 14.77 -7.61
N PRO A 147 -13.89 15.70 -8.55
CA PRO A 147 -15.24 16.14 -8.84
C PRO A 147 -16.12 14.96 -9.28
N VAL A 148 -17.43 15.05 -9.03
CA VAL A 148 -18.37 14.00 -9.42
C VAL A 148 -18.38 13.82 -10.94
N GLY A 149 -18.33 12.56 -11.39
CA GLY A 149 -18.30 12.20 -12.80
C GLY A 149 -16.90 12.24 -13.43
N VAL A 150 -15.88 12.68 -12.69
CA VAL A 150 -14.49 12.68 -13.15
C VAL A 150 -13.80 11.40 -12.70
N SER A 151 -13.20 10.66 -13.65
CA SER A 151 -12.38 9.47 -13.35
C SER A 151 -10.88 9.72 -13.49
N LYS A 152 -10.49 10.81 -14.16
CA LYS A 152 -9.09 11.17 -14.39
C LYS A 152 -8.49 11.85 -13.17
N THR A 153 -7.29 11.46 -12.79
CA THR A 153 -6.59 11.98 -11.62
C THR A 153 -5.09 12.04 -11.85
N ALA A 154 -4.40 12.81 -11.02
CA ALA A 154 -2.95 12.74 -10.91
C ALA A 154 -2.55 11.64 -9.93
N LYS A 155 -1.48 10.91 -10.24
CA LYS A 155 -0.92 9.86 -9.39
C LYS A 155 0.57 10.10 -9.13
N MET A 156 1.05 9.63 -7.99
CA MET A 156 2.43 9.88 -7.54
C MET A 156 3.17 8.59 -7.21
N GLY A 157 4.33 8.40 -7.82
CA GLY A 157 5.32 7.40 -7.44
C GLY A 157 6.47 8.06 -6.69
N ILE A 158 6.97 7.41 -5.64
CA ILE A 158 8.16 7.87 -4.92
C ILE A 158 9.18 6.73 -4.91
N ASP A 159 10.34 6.95 -5.51
CA ASP A 159 11.46 6.01 -5.46
C ASP A 159 12.36 6.30 -4.24
N ALA A 160 11.99 5.72 -3.10
CA ALA A 160 12.73 5.80 -1.84
C ALA A 160 13.79 4.68 -1.69
N THR A 161 14.34 4.19 -2.80
CA THR A 161 15.49 3.27 -2.78
C THR A 161 16.83 4.02 -2.72
N TRP A 162 17.88 3.36 -2.21
CA TRP A 162 19.25 3.87 -2.20
C TRP A 162 19.78 4.13 -3.61
N LYS A 163 20.28 5.35 -3.86
CA LYS A 163 20.94 5.72 -5.13
C LYS A 163 22.45 5.52 -5.11
N ASN A 164 23.05 5.48 -3.93
CA ASN A 164 24.50 5.40 -3.75
C ASN A 164 24.97 3.94 -3.70
N VAL A 165 26.14 3.68 -4.26
CA VAL A 165 26.82 2.37 -4.20
C VAL A 165 27.21 2.02 -2.75
N VAL A 166 27.56 3.03 -1.95
CA VAL A 166 27.88 2.87 -0.52
C VAL A 166 26.68 3.30 0.31
N ARG A 167 26.11 2.34 1.05
CA ARG A 167 24.99 2.56 1.95
C ARG A 167 25.51 2.91 3.34
N PRO A 168 25.05 4.02 3.97
CA PRO A 168 25.38 4.27 5.36
C PRO A 168 24.79 3.16 6.24
N LEU A 169 25.52 2.78 7.28
CA LEU A 169 25.03 1.80 8.25
C LEU A 169 23.88 2.41 9.05
N ARG A 170 22.75 1.69 9.11
CA ARG A 170 21.66 2.04 10.03
C ARG A 170 22.15 1.85 11.46
N ASN A 171 22.00 2.87 12.30
CA ASN A 171 22.29 2.73 13.72
C ASN A 171 21.35 1.66 14.30
N LYS A 172 21.92 0.56 14.79
CA LYS A 172 21.18 -0.51 15.43
C LYS A 172 21.90 -0.96 16.69
N VAL A 173 21.12 -1.31 17.70
CA VAL A 173 21.66 -2.02 18.86
C VAL A 173 22.22 -3.35 18.37
N PRO A 174 23.45 -3.75 18.75
CA PRO A 174 24.01 -5.03 18.34
C PRO A 174 23.09 -6.20 18.70
N ASP A 175 22.94 -7.16 17.78
CA ASP A 175 21.97 -8.25 17.91
C ASP A 175 22.20 -9.07 19.19
N GLU A 176 23.45 -9.18 19.65
CA GLU A 176 23.79 -9.81 20.92
C GLU A 176 23.19 -9.09 22.14
N VAL A 177 23.27 -7.76 22.15
CA VAL A 177 22.72 -6.92 23.23
C VAL A 177 21.19 -7.02 23.21
N LEU A 178 20.57 -6.96 22.04
CA LEU A 178 19.12 -7.18 21.89
C LEU A 178 18.68 -8.54 22.42
N ARG A 179 19.41 -9.62 22.09
CA ARG A 179 19.11 -10.97 22.62
C ARG A 179 19.20 -11.02 24.14
N ARG A 180 20.20 -10.37 24.75
CA ARG A 180 20.34 -10.28 26.21
C ARG A 180 19.18 -9.53 26.85
N ILE A 181 18.76 -8.40 26.28
CA ILE A 181 17.60 -7.62 26.75
C ILE A 181 16.32 -8.45 26.66
N GLN A 182 16.08 -9.13 25.53
CA GLN A 182 14.91 -9.97 25.34
C GLN A 182 14.88 -11.19 26.27
N LYS A 183 16.05 -11.77 26.58
CA LYS A 183 16.16 -12.84 27.58
C LYS A 183 15.78 -12.31 28.95
N PHE A 184 16.39 -11.21 29.38
CA PHE A 184 16.09 -10.57 30.66
C PHE A 184 14.61 -10.20 30.81
N ALA A 185 14.00 -9.60 29.78
CA ALA A 185 12.58 -9.22 29.80
C ALA A 185 11.62 -10.42 29.92
N ARG A 186 12.03 -11.61 29.42
CA ARG A 186 11.25 -12.85 29.57
C ARG A 186 11.38 -13.44 30.97
N GLU A 187 12.55 -13.33 31.59
CA GLU A 187 12.81 -13.83 32.95
C GLU A 187 12.14 -12.97 34.05
N MET A 188 11.74 -11.73 33.73
CA MET A 188 10.99 -10.85 34.63
C MET A 188 9.46 -10.98 34.55
N ARG A 189 8.94 -11.83 33.65
CA ARG A 189 7.50 -12.16 33.57
C ARG A 189 7.23 -13.45 34.33
#